data_AF-O34857-F1
#
_entry.id   AF-O34857-F1
#
_cell.length_a   1.000
_cell.length_b   1.000
_cell.length_c   1.000
_cell.angle_alpha   90.00
_cell.angle_beta   90.00
_cell.angle_gamma   90.00
#
_symmetry.space_group_name_H-M   'P 1'
#
loop_
_entity.id
_entity.type
_entity.pdbx_description
1 polymer ?
#
loop_
_entity_poly.entity_id
_entity_poly.type
_entity_poly.pdbx_seq_one_letter_code
_entity_poly.pdbx_strand_id
1 'polypeptide(L)'
;MFNEREALRLRLEQLNEAEVKVIREYQIERDKIYAKLRELDRNGSPSEIKKDFRSEKKPDSLPVLAELAAQEIRSYQPQSQQQSVQPQLQSISSLPAGIPDGTTRRRRGTARPGSKAAKLREAAIKTLKRHNAAIKSSELQKEIEKESGLEIPNMTTFMQSLIKMYPEVKKPYRGQYILEGEIESAESANE
;
A
#
# COMPACT_ATOMS: atom_id res chain seq x y z
N MET A 1 15.55 38.34 -43.92
CA MET A 1 15.89 38.82 -42.56
C MET A 1 15.31 37.82 -41.59
N PHE A 2 16.09 37.38 -40.60
CA PHE A 2 15.58 36.51 -39.54
C PHE A 2 14.66 37.32 -38.64
N ASN A 3 13.37 37.01 -38.67
CA ASN A 3 12.37 37.76 -37.91
C ASN A 3 12.30 37.24 -36.47
N GLU A 4 11.89 38.09 -35.52
CA GLU A 4 11.70 37.69 -34.12
C GLU A 4 10.77 36.48 -33.98
N ARG A 5 9.71 36.41 -34.80
CA ARG A 5 8.79 35.27 -34.86
C ARG A 5 9.49 33.96 -35.24
N GLU A 6 10.44 34.01 -36.16
CA GLU A 6 11.22 32.82 -36.57
C GLU A 6 12.18 32.39 -35.45
N ALA A 7 12.78 33.35 -34.75
CA ALA A 7 13.63 33.12 -33.58
C ALA A 7 12.89 32.38 -32.46
N LEU A 8 11.69 32.84 -32.12
CA LEU A 8 10.86 32.22 -31.10
C LEU A 8 10.39 30.82 -31.51
N ARG A 9 10.06 30.62 -32.80
CA ARG A 9 9.67 29.31 -33.32
C ARG A 9 10.82 28.29 -33.21
N LEU A 10 12.03 28.68 -33.60
CA LEU A 10 13.22 27.84 -33.49
C LEU A 10 13.55 27.56 -32.01
N ARG A 11 13.37 28.54 -31.12
CA ARG A 11 13.57 28.34 -29.68
C ARG A 11 12.59 27.33 -29.08
N LEU A 12 11.33 27.35 -29.50
CA LEU A 12 10.32 26.37 -29.08
C LEU A 12 10.68 24.96 -29.54
N GLU A 13 11.17 24.82 -30.78
CA GLU A 13 11.63 23.54 -31.32
C GLU A 13 12.81 22.97 -30.51
N GLN A 14 13.82 23.80 -30.20
CA GLN A 14 14.94 23.42 -29.33
C GLN A 14 14.49 22.96 -27.94
N LEU A 15 13.52 23.67 -27.33
CA LEU A 15 12.99 23.28 -26.02
C LEU A 15 12.27 21.93 -26.06
N ASN A 16 11.49 21.69 -27.12
CA ASN A 16 10.80 20.42 -27.31
C ASN A 16 11.80 19.26 -27.51
N GLU A 17 12.86 19.46 -28.30
CA GLU A 17 13.94 18.47 -28.46
C GLU A 17 14.67 18.19 -27.14
N ALA A 18 14.98 19.25 -26.37
CA ALA A 18 15.63 19.11 -25.07
C ALA A 18 14.72 18.37 -24.06
N GLU A 19 13.41 18.66 -24.04
CA GLU A 19 12.44 17.97 -23.19
C GLU A 19 12.35 16.48 -23.53
N VAL A 20 12.23 16.14 -24.81
CA VAL A 20 12.22 14.73 -25.27
C VAL A 20 13.50 14.01 -24.87
N LYS A 21 14.66 14.67 -24.99
CA LYS A 21 15.95 14.10 -24.57
C LYS A 21 15.98 13.79 -23.07
N VAL A 22 15.58 14.75 -22.25
CA VAL A 22 15.54 14.59 -20.78
C VAL A 22 14.57 13.48 -20.37
N ILE A 23 13.38 13.42 -20.98
CA ILE A 23 12.41 12.35 -20.73
C ILE A 23 13.02 10.97 -21.06
N ARG A 24 13.70 10.85 -22.20
CA ARG A 24 14.35 9.60 -22.62
C ARG A 24 15.44 9.18 -21.63
N GLU A 25 16.29 10.11 -21.18
CA GLU A 25 17.35 9.83 -20.20
C GLU A 25 16.76 9.33 -18.88
N TYR A 26 15.73 9.99 -18.35
CA TYR A 26 15.04 9.55 -17.12
C TYR A 26 14.34 8.21 -17.28
N GLN A 27 13.79 7.90 -18.46
CA GLN A 27 13.22 6.58 -18.73
C GLN A 27 14.30 5.50 -18.67
N ILE A 28 15.45 5.72 -19.31
CA ILE A 28 16.59 4.80 -19.28
C ILE A 28 17.09 4.59 -17.84
N GLU A 29 17.23 5.66 -17.05
CA GLU A 29 17.64 5.55 -15.65
C GLU A 29 16.62 4.78 -14.81
N ARG A 30 15.34 5.06 -14.98
CA ARG A 30 14.25 4.33 -14.32
C ARG A 30 14.32 2.84 -14.66
N ASP A 31 14.53 2.51 -15.93
CA ASP A 31 14.63 1.12 -16.37
C ASP A 31 15.89 0.43 -15.83
N LYS A 32 17.02 1.13 -15.74
CA LYS A 32 18.23 0.64 -15.07
C LYS A 32 17.98 0.36 -13.59
N ILE A 33 17.29 1.26 -12.88
CA ILE A 33 16.93 1.07 -11.47
C ILE A 33 16.02 -0.16 -11.32
N TYR A 34 15.00 -0.32 -12.17
CA TYR A 34 14.14 -1.48 -12.12
C TYR A 34 14.85 -2.78 -12.50
N ALA A 35 15.78 -2.75 -13.46
CA ALA A 35 16.61 -3.90 -13.78
C ALA A 35 17.46 -4.31 -12.57
N LYS A 36 18.14 -3.35 -11.93
CA LYS A 36 18.94 -3.60 -10.73
C LYS A 36 18.10 -4.08 -9.55
N LEU A 37 16.91 -3.54 -9.33
CA LEU A 37 15.97 -4.03 -8.32
C LEU A 37 15.53 -5.46 -8.63
N ARG A 38 15.25 -5.81 -9.89
CA ARG A 38 14.90 -7.18 -10.29
C ARG A 38 16.07 -8.15 -10.09
N GLU A 39 17.30 -7.72 -10.35
CA GLU A 39 18.50 -8.52 -10.07
C GLU A 39 18.65 -8.74 -8.56
N LEU A 40 18.52 -7.68 -7.76
CA LEU A 40 18.57 -7.77 -6.30
C LEU A 40 17.43 -8.62 -5.73
N ASP A 41 16.23 -8.61 -6.31
CA ASP A 41 15.11 -9.46 -5.90
C ASP A 41 15.31 -10.93 -6.32
N ARG A 42 16.00 -11.19 -7.45
CA ARG A 42 16.33 -12.56 -7.89
C ARG A 42 17.39 -13.19 -6.98
N ASN A 43 18.41 -12.41 -6.62
CA ASN A 43 19.45 -12.85 -5.70
C ASN A 43 18.93 -12.89 -4.26
N GLY A 44 18.16 -11.87 -3.87
CA GLY A 44 17.45 -11.78 -2.61
C GLY A 44 16.19 -12.61 -2.66
N SER A 45 16.32 -13.94 -2.70
CA SER A 45 15.17 -14.76 -2.36
C SER A 45 14.69 -14.29 -0.98
N PRO A 46 13.39 -14.00 -0.79
CA PRO A 46 12.86 -13.62 0.53
C PRO A 46 13.09 -14.71 1.59
N SER A 47 13.56 -15.88 1.18
CA SER A 47 14.05 -16.89 2.10
C SER A 47 15.33 -16.48 2.80
N GLU A 48 16.26 -15.69 2.25
CA GLU A 48 17.53 -15.34 2.94
C GLU A 48 17.32 -14.40 4.14
N ILE A 49 16.36 -13.46 4.06
CA ILE A 49 15.94 -12.69 5.25
C ILE A 49 15.42 -13.60 6.38
N LYS A 50 15.07 -14.87 6.09
CA LYS A 50 14.69 -15.88 7.10
C LYS A 50 15.65 -17.08 7.20
N LYS A 51 16.57 -17.30 6.26
CA LYS A 51 17.48 -18.46 6.18
C LYS A 51 18.93 -18.11 6.43
N ASP A 52 19.32 -16.83 6.36
CA ASP A 52 20.63 -16.41 6.85
C ASP A 52 20.73 -16.58 8.36
N PHE A 53 19.60 -16.78 9.04
CA PHE A 53 19.58 -17.24 10.43
C PHE A 53 19.74 -18.76 10.62
N ARG A 54 19.93 -19.55 9.55
CA ARG A 54 19.96 -21.02 9.66
C ARG A 54 21.16 -21.73 9.03
N SER A 55 22.15 -21.05 8.44
CA SER A 55 23.24 -21.78 7.76
C SER A 55 24.66 -21.35 8.06
N GLU A 56 24.90 -20.22 8.74
CA GLU A 56 26.26 -19.85 9.12
C GLU A 56 26.62 -20.49 10.46
N LYS A 57 27.28 -21.63 10.29
CA LYS A 57 28.00 -22.43 11.28
C LYS A 57 28.88 -21.53 12.17
N LYS A 58 28.34 -21.09 13.30
CA LYS A 58 29.10 -20.90 14.55
C LYS A 58 28.36 -21.60 15.68
N PRO A 59 28.39 -22.96 15.71
CA PRO A 59 27.65 -23.74 16.69
C PRO A 59 28.15 -23.57 18.13
N ASP A 60 29.24 -22.85 18.39
CA ASP A 60 29.84 -22.80 19.72
C ASP A 60 29.25 -21.68 20.62
N SER A 61 28.67 -20.62 20.05
CA SER A 61 28.14 -19.51 20.85
C SER A 61 26.70 -19.75 21.35
N LEU A 62 25.92 -20.52 20.61
CA LEU A 62 24.51 -20.83 20.89
C LEU A 62 24.32 -21.68 22.17
N PRO A 63 25.12 -22.73 22.43
CA PRO A 63 25.03 -23.52 23.66
C PRO A 63 25.33 -22.69 24.91
N VAL A 64 26.32 -21.79 24.84
CA VAL A 64 26.70 -20.93 25.99
C VAL A 64 25.58 -19.97 26.35
N LEU A 65 24.94 -19.34 25.36
CA LEU A 65 23.79 -18.45 25.59
C LEU A 65 22.57 -19.22 26.11
N ALA A 66 22.34 -20.45 25.62
CA ALA A 66 21.26 -21.31 26.08
C ALA A 66 21.47 -21.77 27.54
N GLU A 67 22.71 -22.11 27.91
CA GLU A 67 23.10 -22.46 29.28
C GLU A 67 22.90 -21.28 30.24
N LEU A 68 23.30 -20.06 29.82
CA LEU A 68 23.08 -18.82 30.58
C LEU A 68 21.59 -18.53 30.78
N ALA A 69 20.78 -18.61 29.71
CA ALA A 69 19.33 -18.41 29.79
C ALA A 69 18.64 -19.46 30.67
N ALA A 70 19.10 -20.72 30.63
CA ALA A 70 18.58 -21.79 31.48
C ALA A 70 18.94 -21.57 32.96
N GLN A 71 20.11 -21.02 33.26
CA GLN A 71 20.49 -20.62 34.63
C GLN A 71 19.61 -19.47 35.13
N GLU A 72 19.31 -18.50 34.27
CA GLU A 72 18.44 -17.38 34.60
C GLU A 72 17.01 -17.85 34.95
N ILE A 73 16.40 -18.72 34.12
CA ILE A 73 15.06 -19.27 34.39
C ILE A 73 15.04 -20.12 35.68
N ARG A 74 16.10 -20.89 35.95
CA ARG A 74 16.23 -21.67 37.18
C ARG A 74 16.27 -20.79 38.44
N SER A 75 16.79 -19.57 38.34
CA SER A 75 16.80 -18.64 39.47
C SER A 75 15.41 -18.04 39.79
N TYR A 76 14.50 -17.98 38.82
CA TYR A 76 13.18 -17.35 39.01
C TYR A 76 12.00 -18.32 39.20
N GLN A 77 12.17 -19.62 38.97
CA GLN A 77 11.07 -20.58 39.16
C GLN A 77 11.26 -21.51 40.37
N PRO A 78 10.57 -21.22 41.50
CA PRO A 78 10.23 -22.26 42.46
C PRO A 78 9.29 -23.30 41.81
N GLN A 79 9.79 -24.54 41.80
CA GLN A 79 9.09 -25.83 41.70
C GLN A 79 7.58 -25.77 41.39
N SER A 80 7.23 -25.82 40.11
CA SER A 80 5.91 -26.30 39.67
C SER A 80 6.07 -27.27 38.51
N GLN A 81 6.10 -28.55 38.92
CA GLN A 81 5.66 -29.77 38.24
C GLN A 81 5.56 -29.79 36.71
N GLN A 82 6.47 -30.59 36.15
CA GLN A 82 6.38 -31.39 34.95
C GLN A 82 4.95 -31.71 34.49
N GLN A 83 4.58 -31.31 33.27
CA GLN A 83 3.63 -32.06 32.46
C GLN A 83 4.06 -32.04 30.99
N SER A 84 4.61 -33.17 30.58
CA SER A 84 4.90 -33.57 29.21
C SER A 84 3.61 -33.73 28.42
N VAL A 85 3.38 -32.90 27.41
CA VAL A 85 2.42 -33.20 26.34
C VAL A 85 3.16 -33.18 25.01
N GLN A 86 3.33 -34.38 24.45
CA GLN A 86 3.90 -34.63 23.13
C GLN A 86 2.93 -34.10 22.05
N PRO A 87 3.37 -33.25 21.11
CA PRO A 87 2.58 -32.91 19.94
C PRO A 87 2.71 -34.04 18.91
N GLN A 88 1.65 -34.82 18.74
CA GLN A 88 1.55 -35.82 17.68
C GLN A 88 1.43 -35.13 16.32
N LEU A 89 2.45 -35.28 15.46
CA LEU A 89 2.42 -34.91 14.05
C LEU A 89 1.44 -35.84 13.31
N GLN A 90 0.31 -35.30 12.84
CA GLN A 90 -0.52 -35.98 11.86
C GLN A 90 -0.16 -35.49 10.45
N SER A 91 0.37 -36.43 9.67
CA SER A 91 0.70 -36.34 8.26
C SER A 91 -0.57 -36.27 7.40
N ILE A 92 -0.79 -35.14 6.73
CA ILE A 92 -1.83 -35.05 5.69
C ILE A 92 -1.16 -35.21 4.33
N SER A 93 -1.43 -36.35 3.72
CA SER A 93 -0.95 -36.80 2.42
C SER A 93 -1.49 -35.97 1.25
N SER A 94 -0.56 -35.52 0.41
CA SER A 94 -0.64 -35.40 -1.06
C SER A 94 -2.01 -35.09 -1.70
N LEU A 95 -2.20 -33.85 -2.14
CA LEU A 95 -2.93 -33.55 -3.38
C LEU A 95 -2.02 -32.77 -4.35
N PRO A 96 -1.76 -33.30 -5.56
CA PRO A 96 -1.07 -32.61 -6.63
C PRO A 96 -2.10 -32.10 -7.66
N ALA A 97 -2.23 -30.79 -7.85
CA ALA A 97 -2.77 -30.21 -9.08
C ALA A 97 -2.65 -28.69 -9.05
N GLY A 98 -1.86 -28.14 -9.97
CA GLY A 98 -2.01 -26.79 -10.52
C GLY A 98 -2.00 -25.65 -9.52
N ILE A 99 -0.84 -25.04 -9.30
CA ILE A 99 -0.79 -23.67 -8.79
C ILE A 99 -1.29 -22.79 -9.94
N PRO A 100 -2.50 -22.17 -9.86
CA PRO A 100 -2.81 -21.05 -10.73
C PRO A 100 -1.83 -19.93 -10.35
N ASP A 101 -0.85 -19.78 -11.22
CA ASP A 101 0.10 -18.69 -11.30
C ASP A 101 -0.66 -17.36 -11.07
N GLY A 102 -0.53 -16.76 -9.89
CA GLY A 102 -1.14 -15.46 -9.60
C GLY A 102 -1.99 -15.34 -8.34
N THR A 103 -2.26 -16.41 -7.60
CA THR A 103 -2.80 -16.30 -6.22
C THR A 103 -1.63 -16.57 -5.28
N THR A 104 -1.06 -15.67 -4.50
CA THR A 104 -1.64 -14.67 -3.64
C THR A 104 -0.54 -13.68 -3.28
N ARG A 105 -0.15 -12.79 -4.21
CA ARG A 105 0.30 -11.47 -3.74
C ARG A 105 -0.95 -10.81 -3.19
N ARG A 106 -1.36 -11.23 -1.99
CA ARG A 106 -2.50 -10.72 -1.23
C ARG A 106 -2.33 -9.21 -1.31
N ARG A 107 -3.10 -8.57 -2.18
CA ARG A 107 -2.87 -7.18 -2.52
C ARG A 107 -2.95 -6.43 -1.20
N ARG A 108 -1.79 -5.95 -0.75
CA ARG A 108 -1.60 -5.33 0.56
C ARG A 108 -2.58 -4.15 0.62
N GLY A 109 -3.67 -4.30 1.38
CA GLY A 109 -4.68 -3.24 1.51
C GLY A 109 -5.86 -3.25 0.54
N THR A 110 -6.13 -4.32 -0.23
CA THR A 110 -7.39 -4.36 -0.99
C THR A 110 -8.59 -4.49 -0.07
N ALA A 111 -9.34 -3.40 0.03
CA ALA A 111 -10.78 -3.31 0.28
C ALA A 111 -11.38 -4.37 1.23
N ARG A 112 -10.72 -4.68 2.36
CA ARG A 112 -11.33 -5.54 3.37
C ARG A 112 -12.56 -4.82 3.92
N PRO A 113 -13.76 -5.43 3.86
CA PRO A 113 -14.93 -4.93 4.58
C PRO A 113 -14.57 -4.77 6.07
N GLY A 114 -14.94 -3.64 6.68
CA GLY A 114 -14.60 -3.30 8.07
C GLY A 114 -13.16 -2.82 8.31
N SER A 115 -12.30 -2.73 7.29
CA SER A 115 -10.96 -2.15 7.46
C SER A 115 -11.02 -0.65 7.78
N LYS A 116 -9.93 -0.10 8.35
CA LYS A 116 -9.75 1.35 8.54
C LYS A 116 -10.09 2.15 7.28
N ALA A 117 -9.66 1.66 6.11
CA ALA A 117 -9.95 2.27 4.82
C ALA A 117 -11.44 2.22 4.45
N ALA A 118 -12.20 1.20 4.89
CA ALA A 118 -13.65 1.15 4.67
C ALA A 118 -14.37 2.24 5.46
N LYS A 119 -14.02 2.43 6.74
CA LYS A 119 -14.59 3.51 7.57
C LYS A 119 -14.36 4.90 6.95
N LEU A 120 -13.15 5.14 6.45
CA LEU A 120 -12.82 6.39 5.74
C LEU A 120 -13.64 6.57 4.46
N ARG A 121 -13.85 5.50 3.67
CA ARG A 121 -14.65 5.57 2.44
C ARG A 121 -16.12 5.90 2.74
N GLU A 122 -16.71 5.26 3.74
CA GLU A 122 -18.09 5.55 4.13
C GLU A 122 -18.25 6.99 4.63
N ALA A 123 -17.31 7.47 5.46
CA ALA A 123 -17.28 8.86 5.90
C ALA A 123 -17.09 9.85 4.74
N ALA A 124 -16.25 9.51 3.75
CA ALA A 124 -16.04 10.32 2.55
C ALA A 124 -17.27 10.42 1.67
N ILE A 125 -18.01 9.31 1.48
CA ILE A 125 -19.28 9.36 0.76
C ILE A 125 -20.31 10.15 1.55
N LYS A 126 -20.38 9.98 2.88
CA LYS A 126 -21.30 10.71 3.75
C LYS A 126 -21.07 12.23 3.69
N THR A 127 -19.83 12.68 3.72
CA THR A 127 -19.46 14.10 3.59
C THR A 127 -19.77 14.64 2.20
N LEU A 128 -19.42 13.91 1.14
CA LEU A 128 -19.76 14.29 -0.25
C LEU A 128 -21.29 14.32 -0.51
N LYS A 129 -22.08 13.48 0.17
CA LYS A 129 -23.55 13.53 0.08
C LYS A 129 -24.13 14.79 0.73
N ARG A 130 -23.55 15.23 1.84
CA ARG A 130 -23.99 16.47 2.53
C ARG A 130 -23.67 17.71 1.72
N HIS A 131 -22.49 17.74 1.11
CA HIS A 131 -22.07 18.83 0.25
C HIS A 131 -22.41 18.48 -1.20
N ASN A 132 -23.59 18.92 -1.64
CA ASN A 132 -24.03 18.72 -3.03
C ASN A 132 -23.17 19.43 -4.08
N ALA A 133 -22.22 20.27 -3.65
CA ALA A 133 -21.32 21.00 -4.52
C ALA A 133 -19.89 20.44 -4.47
N ALA A 134 -19.08 20.83 -5.44
CA ALA A 134 -17.67 20.48 -5.47
C ALA A 134 -16.93 21.01 -4.23
N ILE A 135 -16.42 20.10 -3.39
CA ILE A 135 -15.64 20.43 -2.19
C ILE A 135 -14.15 20.40 -2.51
N LYS A 136 -13.37 21.27 -1.87
CA LYS A 136 -11.91 21.19 -1.88
C LYS A 136 -11.41 19.95 -1.14
N SER A 137 -10.36 19.34 -1.65
CA SER A 137 -9.75 18.15 -1.06
C SER A 137 -9.30 18.34 0.40
N SER A 138 -8.89 19.55 0.77
CA SER A 138 -8.46 19.89 2.13
C SER A 138 -9.63 19.98 3.13
N GLU A 139 -10.78 20.47 2.69
CA GLU A 139 -12.01 20.52 3.49
C GLU A 139 -12.57 19.10 3.65
N LEU A 140 -12.66 18.36 2.55
CA LEU A 140 -13.05 16.96 2.53
C LEU A 140 -12.16 16.11 3.48
N GLN A 141 -10.85 16.34 3.47
CA GLN A 141 -9.93 15.68 4.39
C GLN A 141 -10.31 15.92 5.85
N LYS A 142 -10.43 17.18 6.25
CA LYS A 142 -10.70 17.56 7.63
C LYS A 142 -12.01 16.97 8.13
N GLU A 143 -13.04 16.95 7.28
CA GLU A 143 -14.32 16.38 7.64
C GLU A 143 -14.28 14.86 7.80
N ILE A 144 -13.63 14.16 6.87
CA ILE A 144 -13.48 12.70 6.97
C ILE A 144 -12.67 12.32 8.21
N GLU A 145 -11.58 13.03 8.50
CA GLU A 145 -10.74 12.78 9.66
C GLU A 145 -11.50 13.07 10.96
N LYS A 146 -12.30 14.14 10.99
CA LYS A 146 -13.16 14.50 12.13
C LYS A 146 -14.23 13.45 12.40
N GLU A 147 -14.87 12.91 11.36
CA GLU A 147 -15.92 11.91 11.52
C GLU A 147 -15.39 10.50 11.77
N SER A 148 -14.34 10.10 11.04
CA SER A 148 -13.78 8.76 11.15
C SER A 148 -12.82 8.63 12.34
N GLY A 149 -12.22 9.72 12.82
CA GLY A 149 -11.14 9.72 13.82
C GLY A 149 -9.83 9.11 13.32
N LEU A 150 -9.68 8.98 11.99
CA LEU A 150 -8.49 8.40 11.35
C LEU A 150 -7.94 9.40 10.34
N GLU A 151 -6.64 9.62 10.37
CA GLU A 151 -5.93 10.50 9.45
C GLU A 151 -5.74 9.86 8.08
N ILE A 152 -5.77 10.70 7.02
CA ILE A 152 -5.51 10.32 5.64
C ILE A 152 -4.15 10.89 5.21
N PRO A 153 -3.06 10.09 5.21
CA PRO A 153 -1.73 10.59 4.87
C PRO A 153 -1.60 11.08 3.42
N ASN A 154 -2.28 10.43 2.47
CA ASN A 154 -2.23 10.80 1.06
C ASN A 154 -3.64 10.80 0.46
N MET A 155 -4.21 12.00 0.38
CA MET A 155 -5.56 12.22 -0.15
C MET A 155 -5.71 11.76 -1.60
N THR A 156 -4.69 11.94 -2.44
CA THR A 156 -4.78 11.55 -3.87
C THR A 156 -4.98 10.04 -4.02
N THR A 157 -4.19 9.24 -3.27
CA THR A 157 -4.33 7.77 -3.32
C THR A 157 -5.65 7.29 -2.74
N PHE A 158 -6.10 7.93 -1.66
CA PHE A 158 -7.39 7.63 -1.06
C PHE A 158 -8.53 7.92 -2.04
N MET A 159 -8.55 9.11 -2.66
CA MET A 159 -9.59 9.49 -3.62
C MET A 159 -9.55 8.64 -4.88
N GLN A 160 -8.38 8.29 -5.42
CA GLN A 160 -8.27 7.34 -6.53
C GLN A 160 -8.88 5.98 -6.17
N SER A 161 -8.61 5.48 -4.96
CA SER A 161 -9.21 4.23 -4.48
C SER A 161 -10.72 4.35 -4.29
N LEU A 162 -11.20 5.53 -3.91
CA LEU A 162 -12.61 5.82 -3.67
C LEU A 162 -13.38 5.87 -4.99
N ILE A 163 -12.90 6.64 -5.97
CA ILE A 163 -13.49 6.74 -7.33
C ILE A 163 -13.57 5.36 -7.99
N LYS A 164 -12.57 4.50 -7.76
CA LYS A 164 -12.59 3.13 -8.28
C LYS A 164 -13.74 2.28 -7.73
N MET A 165 -14.17 2.51 -6.49
CA MET A 165 -15.25 1.76 -5.84
C MET A 165 -16.61 2.43 -6.04
N TYR A 166 -16.65 3.76 -6.01
CA TYR A 166 -17.83 4.59 -6.20
C TYR A 166 -17.59 5.50 -7.42
N PRO A 167 -17.91 5.04 -8.64
CA PRO A 167 -17.67 5.81 -9.87
C PRO A 167 -18.52 7.08 -9.97
N GLU A 168 -19.53 7.24 -9.10
CA GLU A 168 -20.32 8.46 -8.93
C GLU A 168 -19.48 9.63 -8.40
N VAL A 169 -18.41 9.35 -7.64
CA VAL A 169 -17.51 10.41 -7.20
C VAL A 169 -16.62 10.82 -8.37
N LYS A 170 -16.76 12.07 -8.79
CA LYS A 170 -15.99 12.65 -9.88
C LYS A 170 -15.14 13.81 -9.41
N LYS A 171 -14.17 14.13 -10.27
CA LYS A 171 -13.18 15.19 -10.05
C LYS A 171 -13.39 16.29 -11.11
N PRO A 172 -14.25 17.28 -10.86
CA PRO A 172 -14.55 18.32 -11.84
C PRO A 172 -13.33 19.21 -12.11
N TYR A 173 -12.56 19.51 -11.06
CA TYR A 173 -11.33 20.30 -11.14
C TYR A 173 -10.21 19.71 -10.28
N ARG A 174 -8.97 20.17 -10.51
CA ARG A 174 -7.81 19.72 -9.72
C ARG A 174 -7.99 20.04 -8.23
N GLY A 175 -8.02 18.99 -7.41
CA GLY A 175 -8.17 19.13 -5.95
C GLY A 175 -9.60 19.35 -5.50
N GLN A 176 -10.59 19.13 -6.37
CA GLN A 176 -12.00 19.20 -6.01
C GLN A 176 -12.70 17.89 -6.33
N TYR A 177 -13.69 17.54 -5.51
CA TYR A 177 -14.47 16.32 -5.65
C TYR A 177 -15.95 16.60 -5.46
N ILE A 178 -16.77 15.93 -6.25
CA ILE A 178 -18.22 16.03 -6.24
C ILE A 178 -18.82 14.64 -6.41
N LEU A 179 -19.99 14.40 -5.85
CA LEU A 179 -20.77 13.19 -6.09
C LEU A 179 -21.78 13.49 -7.20
N GLU A 180 -21.55 12.95 -8.40
CA GLU A 180 -22.49 12.99 -9.53
C GLU A 180 -23.32 11.71 -9.52
N GLY A 181 -24.30 11.66 -8.64
CA GLY A 181 -25.30 10.60 -8.54
C GLY A 181 -26.54 11.24 -7.94
N GLU A 182 -27.70 10.99 -8.53
CA GLU A 182 -28.93 11.68 -8.13
C GLU A 182 -29.12 11.58 -6.62
N ILE A 183 -29.41 12.75 -6.06
CA ILE A 183 -29.81 12.91 -4.69
C ILE A 183 -31.15 12.16 -4.57
N GLU A 184 -31.13 10.86 -4.31
CA GLU A 184 -32.28 10.19 -3.70
C GLU A 184 -32.38 10.69 -2.25
N SER A 185 -32.64 12.00 -2.10
CA SER A 185 -33.38 12.55 -0.97
C SER A 185 -34.84 12.14 -1.17
N ALA A 186 -35.11 10.84 -1.04
CA ALA A 186 -36.48 10.33 -1.01
C ALA A 186 -37.06 10.34 0.42
N GLU A 187 -36.41 10.96 1.42
CA GLU A 187 -36.82 10.87 2.83
C GLU A 187 -37.25 12.21 3.47
N SER A 188 -37.75 13.18 2.71
CA SER A 188 -38.46 14.33 3.29
C SER A 188 -39.84 14.56 2.67
N ALA A 189 -40.64 13.49 2.61
CA ALA A 189 -42.10 13.58 2.43
C ALA A 189 -42.89 12.88 3.55
N ASN A 190 -42.24 12.51 4.65
CA ASN A 190 -42.89 11.99 5.85
C ASN A 190 -42.63 12.92 7.05
N GLU A 191 -43.18 14.14 6.98
CA GLU A 191 -43.60 14.89 8.16
C GLU A 191 -44.86 15.70 7.82
#